data_AF-A0A967YPU0-F1
#
_entry.id   AF-A0A967YPU0-F1
#
_cell.length_a   1.000
_cell.length_b   1.000
_cell.length_c   1.000
_cell.angle_alpha   90.00
_cell.angle_beta   90.00
_cell.angle_gamma   90.00
#
_symmetry.space_group_name_H-M   'P 1'
#
loop_
_entity.id
_entity.type
_entity.pdbx_description
1 polymer ?
#
loop_
_entity_poly.entity_id
_entity_poly.type
_entity_poly.pdbx_seq_one_letter_code
_entity_poly.pdbx_strand_id
1 'polypeptide(L)'
;MKNVQDVKTLSDKLIAYLRVKLGNPAIDFASPLTRQQGGYETSTYRFELDCASDELCRPLVLRLYPPFYGTRNAIWESTVQNVLAGEGYPVAQVHVVCTDMSILGGAFFIMDHLPGQLLVAAPRETVPGLLGKTHAELHNIDPGPVIKTLNDKGIAEYDYSLTSRFDWL
;
A
#
# COMPACT_ATOMS: atom_id res chain seq x y z
N MET A 1 1.41 -17.62 -21.10
CA MET A 1 1.16 -18.76 -20.19
C MET A 1 1.91 -18.73 -18.86
N LYS A 2 2.80 -17.74 -18.56
CA LYS A 2 3.52 -17.67 -17.27
C LYS A 2 2.75 -16.99 -16.10
N ASN A 3 1.69 -16.22 -16.36
CA ASN A 3 1.04 -15.38 -15.32
C ASN A 3 0.03 -16.10 -14.41
N VAL A 4 -0.59 -17.21 -14.85
CA VAL A 4 -1.73 -17.79 -14.10
C VAL A 4 -1.25 -18.65 -12.92
N GLN A 5 -0.14 -19.38 -13.07
CA GLN A 5 0.45 -20.17 -11.99
C GLN A 5 1.03 -19.31 -10.85
N ASP A 6 1.49 -18.10 -11.16
CA ASP A 6 2.07 -17.17 -10.21
C ASP A 6 1.00 -16.57 -9.27
N VAL A 7 -0.11 -16.09 -9.83
CA VAL A 7 -1.20 -15.47 -9.05
C VAL A 7 -1.89 -16.47 -8.13
N LYS A 8 -2.12 -17.72 -8.57
CA LYS A 8 -2.72 -18.73 -7.70
C LYS A 8 -1.84 -19.02 -6.48
N THR A 9 -0.54 -19.21 -6.70
CA THR A 9 0.42 -19.46 -5.62
C THR A 9 0.49 -18.27 -4.65
N LEU A 10 0.45 -17.05 -5.19
CA LEU A 10 0.39 -15.83 -4.39
C LEU A 10 -0.88 -15.76 -3.52
N SER A 11 -2.04 -16.04 -4.10
CA SER A 11 -3.32 -16.10 -3.38
C SER A 11 -3.29 -17.13 -2.25
N ASP A 12 -2.82 -18.35 -2.52
CA ASP A 12 -2.75 -19.43 -1.53
C ASP A 12 -1.85 -19.04 -0.34
N LYS A 13 -0.71 -18.38 -0.60
CA LYS A 13 0.19 -17.89 0.45
C LYS A 13 -0.41 -16.72 1.22
N LEU A 14 -1.07 -15.78 0.53
CA LEU A 14 -1.68 -14.62 1.17
C LEU A 14 -2.81 -15.04 2.11
N ILE A 15 -3.71 -15.92 1.68
CA ILE A 15 -4.83 -16.35 2.53
C ILE A 15 -4.35 -17.13 3.76
N ALA A 16 -3.33 -17.97 3.60
CA ALA A 16 -2.70 -18.66 4.72
C ALA A 16 -2.10 -17.67 5.74
N TYR A 17 -1.39 -16.65 5.25
CA TYR A 17 -0.86 -15.57 6.09
C TYR A 17 -1.98 -14.81 6.82
N LEU A 18 -3.05 -14.43 6.12
CA LEU A 18 -4.16 -13.65 6.70
C LEU A 18 -4.90 -14.44 7.78
N ARG A 19 -5.15 -15.73 7.57
CA ARG A 19 -5.78 -16.60 8.58
C ARG A 19 -4.99 -16.64 9.89
N VAL A 20 -3.66 -16.74 9.80
CA VAL A 20 -2.78 -16.70 10.97
C VAL A 20 -2.73 -15.32 11.58
N LYS A 21 -2.52 -14.27 10.77
CA LYS A 21 -2.36 -12.89 11.21
C LYS A 21 -3.60 -12.36 11.94
N LEU A 22 -4.78 -12.75 11.48
CA LEU A 22 -6.07 -12.31 12.01
C LEU A 22 -6.68 -13.32 13.00
N GLY A 23 -6.03 -14.48 13.21
CA GLY A 23 -6.52 -15.51 14.12
C GLY A 23 -7.86 -16.14 13.71
N ASN A 24 -8.24 -16.03 12.44
CA ASN A 24 -9.52 -16.51 11.91
C ASN A 24 -9.28 -17.47 10.74
N PRO A 25 -9.42 -18.79 10.94
CA PRO A 25 -9.18 -19.78 9.89
C PRO A 25 -10.26 -19.80 8.80
N ALA A 26 -11.42 -19.20 9.04
CA ALA A 26 -12.56 -19.20 8.11
C ALA A 26 -12.44 -18.12 7.02
N ILE A 27 -11.45 -17.22 7.10
CA ILE A 27 -11.23 -16.20 6.08
C ILE A 27 -10.98 -16.87 4.73
N ASP A 28 -11.70 -16.44 3.71
CA ASP A 28 -11.48 -16.85 2.32
C ASP A 28 -11.62 -15.67 1.37
N PHE A 29 -11.30 -15.87 0.09
CA PHE A 29 -11.51 -14.85 -0.93
C PHE A 29 -12.97 -14.84 -1.40
N ALA A 30 -13.64 -13.68 -1.25
CA ALA A 30 -14.87 -13.40 -1.96
C ALA A 30 -14.61 -13.18 -3.46
N SER A 31 -13.47 -12.54 -3.78
CA SER A 31 -12.94 -12.46 -5.15
C SER A 31 -11.42 -12.64 -5.16
N PRO A 32 -10.87 -13.41 -6.12
CA PRO A 32 -9.44 -13.71 -6.16
C PRO A 32 -8.61 -12.51 -6.58
N LEU A 33 -7.30 -12.58 -6.32
CA LEU A 33 -6.34 -11.55 -6.72
C LEU A 33 -6.37 -11.33 -8.24
N THR A 34 -6.61 -10.07 -8.62
CA THR A 34 -6.54 -9.60 -9.99
C THR A 34 -5.45 -8.55 -10.11
N ARG A 35 -4.41 -8.84 -10.90
CA ARG A 35 -3.30 -7.92 -11.11
C ARG A 35 -3.78 -6.62 -11.77
N GLN A 36 -3.42 -5.50 -11.18
CA GLN A 36 -3.67 -4.17 -11.74
C GLN A 36 -2.56 -3.79 -12.71
N GLN A 37 -2.90 -3.02 -13.74
CA GLN A 37 -1.92 -2.47 -14.68
C GLN A 37 -1.28 -1.20 -14.09
N GLY A 38 0.01 -1.00 -14.36
CA GLY A 38 0.79 0.11 -13.82
C GLY A 38 1.71 -0.28 -12.66
N GLY A 39 2.55 0.68 -12.24
CA GLY A 39 3.60 0.48 -11.24
C GLY A 39 4.88 -0.07 -11.84
N TYR A 40 5.97 0.70 -11.77
CA TYR A 40 7.32 0.26 -12.17
C TYR A 40 8.05 -0.45 -11.03
N GLU A 41 7.71 -0.09 -9.78
CA GLU A 41 8.43 -0.56 -8.59
C GLU A 41 7.72 -1.71 -7.86
N THR A 42 6.38 -1.76 -7.89
CA THR A 42 5.58 -2.74 -7.12
C THR A 42 4.54 -3.43 -7.99
N SER A 43 4.27 -4.71 -7.71
CA SER A 43 3.10 -5.38 -8.27
C SER A 43 1.87 -5.14 -7.39
N THR A 44 0.79 -4.67 -8.00
CA THR A 44 -0.45 -4.32 -7.30
C THR A 44 -1.57 -5.27 -7.71
N TYR A 45 -2.34 -5.77 -6.74
CA TYR A 45 -3.45 -6.70 -6.97
C TYR A 45 -4.70 -6.22 -6.24
N ARG A 46 -5.86 -6.33 -6.88
CA ARG A 46 -7.17 -6.09 -6.25
C ARG A 46 -7.79 -7.43 -5.85
N PHE A 47 -8.43 -7.50 -4.69
CA PHE A 47 -9.14 -8.69 -4.21
C PHE A 47 -10.18 -8.31 -3.16
N GLU A 48 -11.04 -9.25 -2.77
CA GLU A 48 -12.02 -9.11 -1.68
C GLU A 48 -11.99 -10.35 -0.80
N LEU A 49 -12.24 -10.19 0.51
CA LEU A 49 -12.29 -11.27 1.49
C LEU A 49 -13.73 -11.50 1.97
N ASP A 50 -14.09 -12.76 2.16
CA ASP A 50 -15.27 -13.15 2.91
C ASP A 50 -14.94 -13.15 4.41
N CYS A 51 -15.73 -12.41 5.20
CA CYS A 51 -15.81 -12.57 6.66
C CYS A 51 -14.48 -12.46 7.45
N ALA A 52 -13.61 -11.51 7.09
CA ALA A 52 -12.35 -11.24 7.80
C ALA A 52 -12.52 -10.32 9.04
N SER A 53 -13.24 -9.21 8.86
CA SER A 53 -13.66 -8.20 9.84
C SER A 53 -14.40 -7.07 9.10
N ASP A 54 -15.14 -6.18 9.78
CA ASP A 54 -15.81 -5.04 9.13
C ASP A 54 -14.83 -4.13 8.35
N GLU A 55 -13.57 -4.07 8.78
CA GLU A 55 -12.50 -3.29 8.13
C GLU A 55 -11.94 -3.97 6.88
N LEU A 56 -12.04 -5.30 6.77
CA LEU A 56 -11.45 -6.09 5.68
C LEU A 56 -12.49 -6.73 4.75
N CYS A 57 -13.79 -6.66 5.08
CA CYS A 57 -14.91 -7.06 4.22
C CYS A 57 -15.27 -5.94 3.23
N ARG A 58 -14.31 -5.55 2.41
CA ARG A 58 -14.42 -4.51 1.38
C ARG A 58 -13.45 -4.79 0.24
N PRO A 59 -13.54 -4.09 -0.90
CA PRO A 59 -12.49 -4.11 -1.91
C PRO A 59 -11.15 -3.69 -1.33
N LEU A 60 -10.13 -4.54 -1.49
CA LEU A 60 -8.78 -4.33 -0.98
C LEU A 60 -7.75 -4.32 -2.11
N VAL A 61 -6.61 -3.72 -1.81
CA VAL A 61 -5.42 -3.71 -2.67
C VAL A 61 -4.24 -4.31 -1.92
N LEU A 62 -3.60 -5.31 -2.52
CA LEU A 62 -2.27 -5.79 -2.14
C LEU A 62 -1.22 -5.03 -2.95
N ARG A 63 -0.27 -4.40 -2.26
CA ARG A 63 0.93 -3.82 -2.87
C ARG A 63 2.16 -4.63 -2.46
N LEU A 64 2.76 -5.32 -3.43
CA LEU A 64 3.89 -6.23 -3.24
C LEU A 64 5.16 -5.65 -3.85
N TYR A 65 6.18 -5.48 -3.02
CA TYR A 65 7.52 -5.08 -3.45
C TYR A 65 8.32 -6.28 -3.96
N PRO A 66 9.34 -6.05 -4.80
CA PRO A 66 10.21 -7.10 -5.32
C PRO A 66 11.07 -7.79 -4.23
N PRO A 67 11.60 -8.99 -4.49
CA PRO A 67 12.28 -9.85 -3.52
C PRO A 67 13.60 -9.32 -2.93
N PHE A 68 14.15 -8.23 -3.45
CA PHE A 68 15.50 -7.77 -3.07
C PHE A 68 15.51 -6.39 -2.40
N TYR A 69 14.38 -5.67 -2.40
CA TYR A 69 14.27 -4.36 -1.77
C TYR A 69 12.82 -4.04 -1.45
N GLY A 70 12.62 -2.99 -0.66
CA GLY A 70 11.28 -2.44 -0.42
C GLY A 70 10.70 -2.71 0.95
N THR A 71 11.36 -3.46 1.83
CA THR A 71 10.92 -3.58 3.25
C THR A 71 10.83 -2.21 3.92
N ARG A 72 11.85 -1.38 3.77
CA ARG A 72 11.86 0.00 4.27
C ARG A 72 10.77 0.85 3.61
N ASN A 73 10.61 0.72 2.31
CA ASN A 73 9.61 1.46 1.54
C ASN A 73 8.18 1.06 1.94
N ALA A 74 7.92 -0.22 2.21
CA ALA A 74 6.63 -0.70 2.68
C ALA A 74 6.29 -0.10 4.05
N ILE A 75 7.26 -0.06 4.98
CA ILE A 75 7.08 0.59 6.28
C ILE A 75 6.83 2.08 6.09
N TRP A 76 7.65 2.75 5.29
CA TRP A 76 7.53 4.19 5.06
C TRP A 76 6.19 4.57 4.43
N GLU A 77 5.84 3.95 3.29
CA GLU A 77 4.63 4.25 2.53
C GLU A 77 3.37 3.99 3.35
N SER A 78 3.30 2.82 4.02
CA SER A 78 2.15 2.50 4.88
C SER A 78 2.03 3.41 6.09
N THR A 79 3.15 3.85 6.66
CA THR A 79 3.15 4.77 7.80
C THR A 79 2.66 6.15 7.39
N VAL A 80 3.20 6.70 6.30
CA VAL A 80 2.78 8.01 5.78
C VAL A 80 1.29 7.97 5.42
N GLN A 81 0.83 6.93 4.73
CA GLN A 81 -0.59 6.79 4.38
C GLN A 81 -1.49 6.75 5.62
N ASN A 82 -1.17 5.93 6.62
CA ASN A 82 -2.02 5.81 7.81
C ASN A 82 -2.04 7.07 8.67
N VAL A 83 -0.92 7.78 8.78
CA VAL A 83 -0.90 9.06 9.50
C VAL A 83 -1.75 10.10 8.75
N LEU A 84 -1.58 10.23 7.43
CA LEU A 84 -2.38 11.15 6.62
C LEU A 84 -3.88 10.79 6.64
N ALA A 85 -4.23 9.51 6.62
CA ALA A 85 -5.62 9.06 6.78
C ALA A 85 -6.20 9.48 8.14
N GLY A 86 -5.40 9.37 9.22
CA GLY A 86 -5.78 9.84 10.56
C GLY A 86 -6.03 11.37 10.63
N GLU A 87 -5.32 12.14 9.81
CA GLU A 87 -5.52 13.60 9.65
C GLU A 87 -6.68 13.94 8.69
N GLY A 88 -7.40 12.93 8.17
CA GLY A 88 -8.53 13.12 7.26
C GLY A 88 -8.14 13.45 5.82
N TYR A 89 -6.87 13.32 5.45
CA TYR A 89 -6.40 13.53 4.08
C TYR A 89 -6.79 12.33 3.19
N PRO A 90 -7.20 12.53 1.92
CA PRO A 90 -7.80 11.49 1.10
C PRO A 90 -6.75 10.51 0.54
N VAL A 91 -6.32 9.57 1.38
CA VAL A 91 -5.43 8.46 1.04
C VAL A 91 -6.05 7.13 1.47
N ALA A 92 -5.53 6.02 0.94
CA ALA A 92 -6.02 4.70 1.31
C ALA A 92 -5.56 4.35 2.75
N GLN A 93 -6.46 3.79 3.55
CA GLN A 93 -6.11 3.22 4.85
C GLN A 93 -5.40 1.89 4.66
N VAL A 94 -4.23 1.73 5.27
CA VAL A 94 -3.47 0.47 5.32
C VAL A 94 -3.86 -0.31 6.57
N HIS A 95 -4.22 -1.58 6.37
CA HIS A 95 -4.70 -2.48 7.41
C HIS A 95 -3.64 -3.49 7.85
N VAL A 96 -2.81 -3.95 6.91
CA VAL A 96 -1.82 -5.00 7.17
C VAL A 96 -0.51 -4.64 6.51
N VAL A 97 0.60 -4.80 7.23
CA VAL A 97 1.97 -4.64 6.72
C VAL A 97 2.76 -5.90 7.08
N CYS A 98 3.49 -6.44 6.10
CA CYS A 98 4.36 -7.59 6.29
C CYS A 98 5.74 -7.30 5.69
N THR A 99 6.76 -7.38 6.55
CA THR A 99 8.17 -7.18 6.19
C THR A 99 8.92 -8.50 6.02
N ASP A 100 8.31 -9.63 6.38
CA ASP A 100 8.85 -10.96 6.15
C ASP A 100 8.68 -11.34 4.67
N MET A 101 9.79 -11.27 3.94
CA MET A 101 9.82 -11.52 2.50
C MET A 101 9.62 -13.01 2.17
N SER A 102 9.76 -13.92 3.13
CA SER A 102 9.55 -15.35 2.90
C SER A 102 8.08 -15.69 2.63
N ILE A 103 7.15 -14.84 3.07
CA ILE A 103 5.70 -15.05 2.93
C ILE A 103 5.27 -14.98 1.46
N LEU A 104 5.47 -13.84 0.79
CA LEU A 104 5.04 -13.63 -0.60
C LEU A 104 6.19 -13.44 -1.60
N GLY A 105 7.45 -13.61 -1.16
CA GLY A 105 8.62 -13.30 -1.99
C GLY A 105 8.95 -11.80 -2.04
N GLY A 106 8.47 -11.02 -1.08
CA GLY A 106 8.67 -9.57 -0.99
C GLY A 106 7.93 -8.98 0.20
N ALA A 107 8.35 -7.81 0.66
CA ALA A 107 7.57 -7.04 1.62
C ALA A 107 6.27 -6.56 0.96
N PHE A 108 5.20 -6.45 1.74
CA PHE A 108 3.92 -6.03 1.20
C PHE A 108 3.06 -5.33 2.25
N PHE A 109 2.03 -4.64 1.76
CA PHE A 109 0.93 -4.19 2.61
C PHE A 109 -0.41 -4.30 1.88
N ILE A 110 -1.48 -4.30 2.68
CA ILE A 110 -2.87 -4.39 2.24
C ILE A 110 -3.59 -3.13 2.69
N MET A 111 -4.27 -2.49 1.76
CA MET A 111 -4.98 -1.22 1.97
C MET A 111 -6.37 -1.25 1.35
N ASP A 112 -7.18 -0.24 1.69
CA ASP A 112 -8.45 0.01 1.02
C ASP A 112 -8.26 0.19 -0.48
N HIS A 113 -9.17 -0.39 -1.26
CA HIS A 113 -9.34 0.00 -2.66
C HIS A 113 -10.26 1.23 -2.72
N LEU A 114 -9.69 2.39 -3.06
CA LEU A 114 -10.45 3.61 -3.28
C LEU A 114 -11.10 3.60 -4.68
N PRO A 115 -12.44 3.61 -4.79
CA PRO A 115 -13.10 3.70 -6.09
C PRO A 115 -12.83 5.08 -6.72
N GLY A 116 -12.46 5.11 -8.00
CA GLY A 116 -12.19 6.36 -8.69
C GLY A 116 -11.69 6.17 -10.11
N GLN A 117 -11.36 7.29 -10.74
CA GLN A 117 -10.75 7.35 -12.07
C GLN A 117 -9.31 7.83 -11.95
N LEU A 118 -8.43 7.24 -12.77
CA LEU A 118 -7.05 7.72 -12.87
C LEU A 118 -7.02 9.12 -13.49
N LEU A 119 -6.05 9.93 -13.08
CA LEU A 119 -5.88 11.30 -13.56
C LEU A 119 -5.77 11.41 -15.09
N VAL A 120 -5.26 10.37 -15.76
CA VAL A 120 -5.17 10.31 -17.23
C VAL A 120 -6.54 10.35 -17.93
N ALA A 121 -7.61 9.94 -17.24
CA ALA A 121 -8.98 9.99 -17.74
C ALA A 121 -9.69 11.31 -17.40
N ALA A 122 -9.07 12.20 -16.60
CA ALA A 122 -9.66 13.48 -16.22
C ALA A 122 -9.52 14.54 -17.32
N PRO A 123 -10.44 15.53 -17.41
CA PRO A 123 -10.31 16.63 -18.36
C PRO A 123 -9.05 17.45 -18.10
N ARG A 124 -8.21 17.63 -19.13
CA ARG A 124 -6.86 18.23 -18.99
C ARG A 124 -6.88 19.64 -18.39
N GLU A 125 -7.92 20.39 -18.67
CA GLU A 125 -8.17 21.74 -18.16
C GLU A 125 -8.42 21.78 -16.64
N THR A 126 -8.92 20.68 -16.06
CA THR A 126 -9.19 20.60 -14.61
C THR A 126 -7.99 20.08 -13.81
N VAL A 127 -7.11 19.31 -14.45
CA VAL A 127 -5.98 18.62 -13.79
C VAL A 127 -5.04 19.57 -13.03
N PRO A 128 -4.57 20.71 -13.59
CA PRO A 128 -3.66 21.59 -12.87
C PRO A 128 -4.28 22.16 -11.59
N GLY A 129 -5.54 22.58 -11.63
CA GLY A 129 -6.25 23.12 -10.47
C GLY A 129 -6.47 22.07 -9.39
N LEU A 130 -6.86 20.84 -9.79
CA LEU A 130 -7.01 19.71 -8.87
C LEU A 130 -5.67 19.39 -8.18
N LEU A 131 -4.60 19.21 -8.95
CA LEU A 131 -3.28 18.92 -8.40
C LEU A 131 -2.79 20.04 -7.47
N GLY A 132 -2.93 21.30 -7.89
CA GLY A 132 -2.52 22.45 -7.09
C GLY A 132 -3.25 22.53 -5.75
N LYS A 133 -4.57 22.32 -5.75
CA LYS A 133 -5.37 22.29 -4.53
C LYS A 133 -4.96 21.14 -3.62
N THR A 134 -4.84 19.93 -4.15
CA THR A 134 -4.45 18.73 -3.38
C THR A 134 -3.05 18.89 -2.76
N HIS A 135 -2.07 19.42 -3.49
CA HIS A 135 -0.73 19.67 -2.93
C HIS A 135 -0.75 20.76 -1.85
N ALA A 136 -1.53 21.84 -2.06
CA ALA A 136 -1.66 22.89 -1.05
C ALA A 136 -2.31 22.36 0.24
N GLU A 137 -3.33 21.52 0.12
CA GLU A 137 -3.95 20.83 1.26
C GLU A 137 -2.94 19.94 2.00
N LEU A 138 -2.15 19.16 1.27
CA LEU A 138 -1.10 18.32 1.86
C LEU A 138 -0.04 19.15 2.61
N HIS A 139 0.39 20.28 2.04
CA HIS A 139 1.38 21.16 2.67
C HIS A 139 0.88 21.89 3.92
N ASN A 140 -0.44 21.91 4.16
CA ASN A 140 -1.02 22.49 5.37
C ASN A 140 -1.14 21.50 6.53
N ILE A 141 -0.83 20.22 6.30
CA ILE A 141 -0.85 19.20 7.35
C ILE A 141 0.44 19.30 8.18
N ASP A 142 0.31 19.23 9.51
CA ASP A 142 1.46 19.16 10.40
C ASP A 142 2.29 17.89 10.10
N PRO A 143 3.58 18.00 9.72
CA PRO A 143 4.41 16.83 9.47
C PRO A 143 4.87 16.14 10.76
N GLY A 144 4.70 16.75 11.94
CA GLY A 144 5.17 16.24 13.23
C GLY A 144 4.73 14.80 13.53
N PRO A 145 3.43 14.45 13.40
CA PRO A 145 2.96 13.08 13.57
C PRO A 145 3.62 12.07 12.62
N VAL A 146 3.86 12.46 11.35
CA VAL A 146 4.52 11.60 10.35
C VAL A 146 5.97 11.36 10.76
N ILE A 147 6.72 12.43 11.03
CA ILE A 147 8.14 12.35 11.43
C ILE A 147 8.29 11.50 12.70
N LYS A 148 7.46 11.75 13.71
CA LYS A 148 7.47 10.99 14.96
C LYS A 148 7.23 9.50 14.71
N THR A 149 6.19 9.15 13.95
CA THR A 149 5.82 7.75 13.73
C THR A 149 6.86 6.99 12.89
N LEU A 150 7.49 7.67 11.92
CA LEU A 150 8.60 7.11 11.15
C LEU A 150 9.83 6.87 12.02
N ASN A 151 10.20 7.83 12.88
CA ASN A 151 11.30 7.68 13.83
C ASN A 151 11.05 6.52 14.80
N ASP A 152 9.83 6.39 15.34
CA ASP A 152 9.42 5.28 16.22
C ASP A 152 9.54 3.90 15.52
N LYS A 153 9.47 3.89 14.17
CA LYS A 153 9.65 2.70 13.32
C LYS A 153 11.08 2.54 12.80
N GLY A 154 12.05 3.32 13.30
CA GLY A 154 13.46 3.23 12.92
C GLY A 154 13.79 3.83 11.55
N ILE A 155 12.95 4.74 11.04
CA ILE A 155 13.23 5.49 9.81
C ILE A 155 13.56 6.92 10.22
N ALA A 156 14.82 7.35 10.03
CA ALA A 156 15.22 8.69 10.39
C ALA A 156 14.75 9.71 9.34
N GLU A 157 14.52 10.94 9.79
CA GLU A 157 14.01 12.05 8.99
C GLU A 157 14.82 12.32 7.70
N TYR A 158 16.14 12.15 7.76
CA TYR A 158 17.04 12.44 6.63
C TYR A 158 17.18 11.29 5.63
N ASP A 159 16.73 10.08 5.95
CA ASP A 159 16.92 8.89 5.11
C ASP A 159 16.27 8.99 3.73
N TYR A 160 15.31 9.89 3.58
CA TYR A 160 14.60 10.16 2.32
C TYR A 160 14.79 11.59 1.81
N SER A 161 15.74 12.34 2.39
CA SER A 161 16.14 13.64 1.85
C SER A 161 16.64 13.48 0.41
N LEU A 162 16.46 14.50 -0.42
CA LEU A 162 17.00 14.49 -1.79
C LEU A 162 18.49 14.15 -1.78
N THR A 163 19.24 14.69 -0.83
CA THR A 163 20.67 14.43 -0.58
C THR A 163 20.95 12.94 -0.32
N SER A 164 20.25 12.31 0.62
CA SER A 164 20.47 10.89 0.95
C SER A 164 20.02 9.91 -0.13
N ARG A 165 19.14 10.33 -1.05
CA ARG A 165 18.79 9.53 -2.25
C ARG A 165 19.90 9.53 -3.30
N PHE A 166 20.81 10.51 -3.28
CA PHE A 166 21.94 10.61 -4.20
C PHE A 166 23.26 10.05 -3.63
N ASP A 167 23.36 9.77 -2.32
CA ASP A 167 24.57 9.19 -1.69
C ASP A 167 24.86 7.72 -2.09
N TRP A 168 24.07 7.14 -3.01
CA TRP A 168 24.26 5.79 -3.57
C TRP A 168 24.81 5.81 -5.01
N LEU A 169 25.21 6.99 -5.53
CA LEU A 169 25.91 7.17 -6.82
C LEU A 169 27.37 7.55 -6.57
#